data_AF-A0A5N6LN07-F1
#
_entry.id   AF-A0A5N6LN07-F1
#
_cell.length_a   1.000
_cell.length_b   1.000
_cell.length_c   1.000
_cell.angle_alpha   90.00
_cell.angle_beta   90.00
_cell.angle_gamma   90.00
#
_symmetry.space_group_name_H-M   'P 1'
#
loop_
_entity.id
_entity.type
_entity.pdbx_description
1 polymer ?
#
loop_
_entity_poly.entity_id
_entity_poly.type
_entity_poly.pdbx_seq_one_letter_code
_entity_poly.pdbx_strand_id
1 'polypeptide(L)'
;MPPSDLPSQNEFQFPRNMKPEELNNVYRFGSHILPIFQPYMISIQDVKPDGNCGFRSVAVGLGFDENKWAFIRQQLLQELDFHADMWRYVFNSYDPGSYDVLRNSINWQQIAPAPSEHWMFMPHTGLVIAKKFDVIVHLISNQGAQTIFPLWISANAT
;
A
#
# COMPACT_ATOMS: atom_id res chain seq x y z
N MET A 1 -4.14 -15.85 36.36
CA MET A 1 -4.78 -16.27 35.10
C MET A 1 -4.15 -15.44 33.99
N PRO A 2 -3.50 -16.04 32.98
CA PRO A 2 -3.23 -15.30 31.75
C PRO A 2 -4.55 -15.15 30.96
N PRO A 3 -4.74 -14.11 30.14
CA PRO A 3 -5.88 -14.05 29.26
C PRO A 3 -5.70 -15.10 28.16
N SER A 4 -6.59 -16.09 28.16
CA SER A 4 -6.95 -16.83 26.96
C SER A 4 -7.71 -15.89 26.02
N ASP A 5 -7.36 -15.92 24.74
CA ASP A 5 -8.29 -16.02 23.60
C ASP A 5 -7.52 -15.65 22.33
N LEU A 6 -6.70 -16.59 21.85
CA LEU A 6 -6.39 -16.62 20.42
C LEU A 6 -7.65 -17.14 19.73
N PRO A 7 -8.23 -16.39 18.77
CA PRO A 7 -9.39 -16.84 18.01
C PRO A 7 -9.12 -18.23 17.41
N SER A 8 -10.10 -19.12 17.52
CA SER A 8 -9.99 -20.46 16.95
C SER A 8 -9.78 -20.35 15.42
N GLN A 9 -9.02 -21.28 14.84
CA GLN A 9 -8.71 -21.31 13.39
C GLN A 9 -9.97 -21.31 12.48
N ASN A 10 -11.16 -21.54 13.04
CA ASN A 10 -12.45 -21.58 12.34
C ASN A 10 -13.18 -20.23 12.26
N GLU A 11 -12.72 -19.17 12.95
CA GLU A 11 -13.42 -17.87 12.93
C GLU A 11 -13.07 -17.05 11.68
N PHE A 12 -11.87 -17.25 11.14
CA PHE A 12 -11.42 -16.57 9.94
C PHE A 12 -11.72 -17.36 8.68
N GLN A 13 -12.29 -16.69 7.67
CA GLN A 13 -12.63 -17.33 6.38
C GLN A 13 -11.48 -17.29 5.36
N PHE A 14 -10.22 -17.37 5.81
CA PHE A 14 -9.09 -17.33 4.90
C PHE A 14 -8.99 -18.58 4.01
N PRO A 15 -8.47 -18.46 2.77
CA PRO A 15 -8.16 -19.60 1.92
C PRO A 15 -7.31 -20.67 2.62
N ARG A 16 -7.69 -21.95 2.48
CA ARG A 16 -7.05 -23.08 3.19
C ARG A 16 -5.69 -23.49 2.62
N ASN A 17 -5.26 -22.90 1.50
CA ASN A 17 -4.07 -23.28 0.74
C ASN A 17 -2.85 -22.37 0.98
N MET A 18 -2.87 -21.53 2.03
CA MET A 18 -1.72 -20.69 2.39
C MET A 18 -0.54 -21.50 2.95
N LYS A 19 0.68 -21.01 2.72
CA LYS A 19 1.88 -21.62 3.28
C LYS A 19 1.96 -21.37 4.79
N PRO A 20 2.59 -22.25 5.59
CA PRO A 20 2.71 -22.09 7.03
C PRO A 20 3.31 -20.75 7.50
N GLU A 21 4.25 -20.20 6.75
CA GLU A 21 4.87 -18.88 7.02
C GLU A 21 3.87 -17.72 6.84
N GLU A 22 2.98 -17.83 5.86
CA GLU A 22 1.91 -16.85 5.59
C GLU A 22 0.80 -16.94 6.66
N LEU A 23 0.54 -18.14 7.16
CA LEU A 23 -0.44 -18.40 8.23
C LEU A 23 -0.12 -17.66 9.54
N ASN A 24 1.16 -17.48 9.90
CA ASN A 24 1.52 -16.77 11.14
C ASN A 24 1.04 -15.31 11.12
N ASN A 25 1.27 -14.61 10.01
CA ASN A 25 0.80 -13.23 9.85
C ASN A 25 -0.72 -13.16 9.77
N VAL A 26 -1.37 -14.17 9.18
CA VAL A 26 -2.82 -14.28 9.16
C VAL A 26 -3.39 -14.42 10.57
N TYR A 27 -2.81 -15.25 11.44
CA TYR A 27 -3.27 -15.32 12.83
C TYR A 27 -3.03 -14.02 13.60
N ARG A 28 -1.91 -13.34 13.32
CA ARG A 28 -1.55 -12.11 14.00
C ARG A 28 -2.39 -10.91 13.58
N PHE A 29 -2.69 -10.79 12.29
CA PHE A 29 -3.30 -9.59 11.71
C PHE A 29 -4.69 -9.81 11.13
N GLY A 30 -5.16 -11.06 11.03
CA GLY A 30 -6.40 -11.40 10.35
C GLY A 30 -7.64 -10.76 10.97
N SER A 31 -7.64 -10.52 12.29
CA SER A 31 -8.70 -9.79 13.00
C SER A 31 -8.81 -8.32 12.60
N HIS A 32 -7.76 -7.74 12.03
CA HIS A 32 -7.76 -6.37 11.51
C HIS A 32 -8.26 -6.30 10.05
N ILE A 33 -8.39 -7.43 9.37
CA ILE A 33 -8.93 -7.49 8.01
C ILE A 33 -10.44 -7.63 8.09
N LEU A 34 -11.16 -6.75 7.39
CA LEU A 34 -12.61 -6.79 7.34
C LEU A 34 -13.09 -8.18 6.85
N PRO A 35 -14.11 -8.79 7.49
CA PRO A 35 -14.59 -10.13 7.14
C PRO A 35 -14.87 -10.34 5.66
N ILE A 36 -15.35 -9.30 4.96
CA ILE A 36 -15.61 -9.34 3.51
C ILE A 36 -14.36 -9.59 2.66
N PHE A 37 -13.18 -9.18 3.12
CA PHE A 37 -11.92 -9.37 2.39
C PHE A 37 -11.23 -10.68 2.75
N GLN A 38 -11.51 -11.27 3.92
CA GLN A 38 -10.81 -12.47 4.40
C GLN A 38 -10.83 -13.64 3.40
N PRO A 39 -11.95 -13.95 2.70
CA PRO A 39 -11.96 -15.02 1.69
C PRO A 39 -11.06 -14.78 0.49
N TYR A 40 -10.71 -13.52 0.21
CA TYR A 40 -9.91 -13.11 -0.96
C TYR A 40 -8.45 -12.83 -0.62
N MET A 41 -8.09 -12.79 0.66
CA MET A 41 -6.72 -12.62 1.09
C MET A 41 -5.90 -13.84 0.70
N ILE A 42 -4.85 -13.64 -0.09
CA ILE A 42 -3.94 -14.72 -0.50
C ILE A 42 -2.77 -14.85 0.48
N SER A 43 -2.31 -13.72 1.04
CA SER A 43 -1.21 -13.66 2.00
C SER A 43 -1.23 -12.36 2.80
N ILE A 44 -0.57 -12.35 3.96
CA ILE A 44 -0.26 -11.12 4.72
C ILE A 44 1.24 -11.09 4.96
N GLN A 45 1.90 -9.99 4.58
CA GLN A 45 3.34 -9.81 4.79
C GLN A 45 3.62 -8.61 5.70
N ASP A 46 4.25 -8.88 6.84
CA ASP A 46 4.78 -7.88 7.77
C ASP A 46 6.13 -7.38 7.25
N VAL A 47 6.13 -6.27 6.51
CA VAL A 47 7.35 -5.69 5.90
C VAL A 47 8.17 -4.90 6.91
N LYS A 48 9.45 -4.66 6.60
CA LYS A 48 10.36 -3.96 7.51
C LYS A 48 9.86 -2.54 7.88
N PRO A 49 9.77 -2.18 9.18
CA PRO A 49 9.24 -0.89 9.64
C PRO A 49 10.32 0.21 9.67
N ASP A 50 10.97 0.48 8.53
CA ASP A 50 12.09 1.43 8.42
C ASP A 50 11.70 2.79 7.79
N GLY A 51 10.44 3.19 7.89
CA GLY A 51 9.91 4.38 7.22
C GLY A 51 9.72 4.23 5.71
N ASN A 52 10.26 3.17 5.09
CA ASN A 52 9.98 2.79 3.70
C ASN A 52 8.87 1.73 3.62
N CYS A 53 8.28 1.31 4.75
CA CYS A 53 7.32 0.21 4.84
C CYS A 53 6.17 0.31 3.84
N GLY A 54 5.56 1.48 3.64
CA GLY A 54 4.51 1.64 2.63
C GLY A 54 4.97 1.26 1.22
N PHE A 55 6.19 1.64 0.83
CA PHE A 55 6.75 1.32 -0.49
C PHE A 55 7.21 -0.14 -0.59
N ARG A 56 7.67 -0.72 0.53
CA ARG A 56 7.93 -2.17 0.66
C ARG A 56 6.65 -2.97 0.46
N SER A 57 5.54 -2.55 1.06
CA SER A 57 4.23 -3.17 0.89
C SER A 57 3.76 -3.12 -0.57
N VAL A 58 3.99 -2.01 -1.27
CA VAL A 58 3.68 -1.92 -2.70
C VAL A 58 4.57 -2.85 -3.53
N ALA A 59 5.86 -2.94 -3.23
CA ALA A 59 6.77 -3.87 -3.92
C ALA A 59 6.26 -5.32 -3.79
N VAL A 60 5.95 -5.74 -2.56
CA VAL A 60 5.38 -7.05 -2.25
C VAL A 60 4.04 -7.28 -2.95
N GLY A 61 3.12 -6.31 -2.88
CA GLY A 61 1.80 -6.41 -3.50
C GLY A 61 1.84 -6.55 -5.02
N LEU A 62 2.90 -6.05 -5.65
CA LEU A 62 3.17 -6.21 -7.09
C LEU A 62 3.96 -7.49 -7.42
N GLY A 63 4.27 -8.34 -6.43
CA GLY A 63 5.00 -9.59 -6.60
C GLY A 63 6.53 -9.43 -6.62
N PHE A 64 7.07 -8.27 -6.23
CA PHE A 64 8.50 -8.07 -6.06
C PHE A 64 8.97 -8.39 -4.63
N ASP A 65 10.28 -8.59 -4.48
CA ASP A 65 10.92 -8.60 -3.16
C ASP A 65 10.79 -7.23 -2.47
N GLU A 66 10.57 -7.22 -1.15
CA GLU A 66 10.38 -5.96 -0.41
C GLU A 66 11.55 -4.98 -0.58
N ASN A 67 12.76 -5.46 -0.86
CA ASN A 67 13.95 -4.62 -1.08
C ASN A 67 13.90 -3.83 -2.40
N LYS A 68 12.87 -4.05 -3.23
CA LYS A 68 12.57 -3.21 -4.41
C LYS A 68 11.80 -1.93 -4.06
N TRP A 69 11.61 -1.60 -2.78
CA TRP A 69 10.97 -0.35 -2.34
C TRP A 69 11.55 0.92 -2.98
N ALA A 70 12.87 0.98 -3.20
CA ALA A 70 13.53 2.15 -3.81
C ALA A 70 13.12 2.31 -5.28
N PHE A 71 13.00 1.18 -6.00
CA PHE A 71 12.47 1.16 -7.36
C PHE A 71 11.02 1.64 -7.40
N ILE A 72 10.16 1.15 -6.50
CA ILE A 72 8.77 1.62 -6.41
C ILE A 72 8.71 3.13 -6.18
N ARG A 73 9.46 3.64 -5.20
CA ARG A 73 9.51 5.06 -4.88
C ARG A 73 9.95 5.90 -6.09
N GLN A 74 10.98 5.45 -6.82
CA GLN A 74 11.42 6.09 -8.05
C GLN A 74 10.34 6.08 -9.16
N GLN A 75 9.64 4.96 -9.36
CA GLN A 75 8.57 4.86 -10.34
C GLN A 75 7.41 5.82 -10.05
N LEU A 76 7.05 5.99 -8.76
CA LEU A 76 6.01 6.93 -8.34
C LEU A 76 6.44 8.39 -8.49
N LEU A 77 7.71 8.70 -8.17
CA LEU A 77 8.24 10.05 -8.38
C LEU A 77 8.25 10.41 -9.88
N GLN A 78 8.66 9.47 -10.74
CA GLN A 78 8.63 9.65 -12.20
C GLN A 78 7.21 9.87 -12.73
N GLU A 79 6.22 9.13 -12.21
CA GLU A 79 4.80 9.35 -12.56
C GLU A 79 4.35 10.77 -12.24
N LEU A 80 4.65 11.24 -11.01
CA LEU A 80 4.29 12.57 -10.56
C LEU A 80 4.99 13.68 -11.35
N ASP A 81 6.24 13.46 -11.75
CA ASP A 81 7.03 14.44 -12.49
C ASP A 81 6.61 14.49 -13.96
N PHE A 82 6.36 13.33 -14.58
CA PHE A 82 5.98 13.26 -15.99
C PHE A 82 4.55 13.78 -16.25
N HIS A 83 3.64 13.59 -15.30
CA HIS A 83 2.25 14.05 -15.37
C HIS A 83 1.95 15.20 -14.39
N ALA A 84 2.94 16.06 -14.12
CA ALA A 84 2.88 17.06 -13.05
C ALA A 84 1.66 17.98 -13.11
N ASP A 85 1.31 18.53 -14.28
CA ASP A 85 0.17 19.46 -14.40
C ASP A 85 -1.16 18.77 -14.08
N MET A 86 -1.30 17.52 -14.50
CA MET A 86 -2.49 16.72 -14.23
C MET A 86 -2.60 16.36 -12.74
N TRP A 87 -1.51 15.89 -12.14
CA TRP A 87 -1.50 15.56 -10.72
C TRP A 87 -1.66 16.79 -9.83
N ARG A 88 -1.10 17.94 -10.21
CA ARG A 88 -1.37 19.23 -9.54
C ARG A 88 -2.84 19.57 -9.62
N TYR A 89 -3.48 19.43 -10.78
CA TYR A 89 -4.91 19.66 -10.91
C TYR A 89 -5.72 18.72 -10.00
N VAL A 90 -5.45 17.42 -10.04
CA VAL A 90 -6.14 16.42 -9.22
C VAL A 90 -6.01 16.72 -7.72
N PHE A 91 -4.80 16.94 -7.22
CA PHE A 91 -4.56 17.07 -5.79
C PHE A 91 -4.87 18.48 -5.27
N ASN A 92 -4.41 19.52 -5.96
CA ASN A 92 -4.57 20.90 -5.48
C ASN A 92 -6.00 21.46 -5.70
N SER A 93 -6.84 20.80 -6.51
CA SER A 93 -8.25 21.20 -6.66
C SER A 93 -9.08 20.93 -5.41
N TYR A 94 -8.71 19.92 -4.63
CA TYR A 94 -9.36 19.58 -3.37
C TYR A 94 -8.61 20.15 -2.16
N ASP A 95 -7.28 19.99 -2.13
CA ASP A 95 -6.43 20.44 -1.03
C ASP A 95 -5.21 21.20 -1.57
N PRO A 96 -5.24 22.55 -1.58
CA PRO A 96 -4.16 23.36 -2.15
C PRO A 96 -2.79 23.06 -1.53
N GLY A 97 -1.81 22.69 -2.36
CA GLY A 97 -0.43 22.39 -1.94
C GLY A 97 -0.17 20.91 -1.66
N SER A 98 -1.21 20.07 -1.66
CA SER A 98 -1.10 18.62 -1.42
C SER A 98 -0.21 17.90 -2.45
N TYR A 99 -0.15 18.37 -3.71
CA TYR A 99 0.79 17.82 -4.70
C TYR A 99 2.24 17.94 -4.22
N ASP A 100 2.64 19.11 -3.71
CA ASP A 100 4.03 19.34 -3.30
C ASP A 100 4.36 18.55 -2.03
N VAL A 101 3.41 18.43 -1.11
CA VAL A 101 3.53 17.56 0.08
C VAL A 101 3.72 16.10 -0.32
N LEU A 102 2.88 15.58 -1.21
CA LEU A 102 2.96 14.21 -1.72
C LEU A 102 4.28 13.95 -2.45
N ARG A 103 4.66 14.86 -3.35
CA ARG A 103 5.90 14.75 -4.10
C ARG A 103 7.10 14.76 -3.15
N ASN A 104 7.10 15.64 -2.15
CA ASN A 104 8.15 15.69 -1.13
C ASN A 104 8.20 14.38 -0.32
N SER A 105 7.06 13.83 0.08
CA SER A 105 7.02 12.59 0.85
C SER A 105 7.59 11.39 0.09
N ILE A 106 7.46 11.37 -1.24
CA ILE A 106 8.04 10.34 -2.11
C ILE A 106 9.51 10.63 -2.45
N ASN A 107 9.92 11.91 -2.48
CA ASN A 107 11.27 12.32 -2.89
C ASN A 107 12.33 12.08 -1.79
N TRP A 108 12.69 10.81 -1.60
CA TRP A 108 13.82 10.40 -0.76
C TRP A 108 14.59 9.27 -1.41
N GLN A 109 15.84 9.55 -1.77
CA GLN A 109 16.68 8.69 -2.60
C GLN A 109 17.77 7.94 -1.82
N GLN A 110 17.85 8.12 -0.50
CA GLN A 110 18.88 7.46 0.30
C GLN A 110 18.49 6.00 0.59
N ILE A 111 19.48 5.09 0.52
CA ILE A 111 19.32 3.69 0.94
C ILE A 111 19.49 3.62 2.48
N ALA A 112 18.51 4.20 3.18
CA ALA A 112 18.47 4.31 4.63
C ALA A 112 17.02 4.34 5.11
N PRO A 113 16.77 4.10 6.41
CA PRO A 113 15.45 4.35 6.99
C PRO A 113 14.97 5.76 6.67
N ALA A 114 13.73 5.89 6.20
CA ALA A 114 13.17 7.18 5.83
C ALA A 114 12.63 7.91 7.07
N PRO A 115 12.96 9.20 7.25
CA PRO A 115 12.38 10.01 8.31
C PRO A 115 10.90 10.29 8.02
N SER A 116 10.17 10.78 9.04
CA SER A 116 8.70 10.90 9.01
C SER A 116 8.16 11.73 7.85
N GLU A 117 8.88 12.76 7.43
CA GLU A 117 8.58 13.62 6.29
C GLU A 117 8.57 12.88 4.95
N HIS A 118 9.18 11.69 4.88
CA HIS A 118 9.27 10.84 3.70
C HIS A 118 8.54 9.50 3.86
N TRP A 119 7.61 9.44 4.82
CA TRP A 119 6.67 8.32 4.92
C TRP A 119 5.62 8.41 3.80
N MET A 120 5.01 7.28 3.47
CA MET A 120 3.97 7.23 2.44
C MET A 120 2.75 8.04 2.88
N PHE A 121 2.38 9.04 2.08
CA PHE A 121 1.23 9.89 2.36
C PHE A 121 -0.05 9.26 1.79
N MET A 122 -0.70 8.42 2.59
CA MET A 122 -1.99 7.81 2.23
C MET A 122 -3.16 8.75 2.58
N PRO A 123 -4.27 8.73 1.80
CA PRO A 123 -4.51 7.89 0.62
C PRO A 123 -3.95 8.45 -0.70
N HIS A 124 -3.40 9.68 -0.70
CA HIS A 124 -2.92 10.36 -1.91
C HIS A 124 -1.94 9.52 -2.75
N THR A 125 -0.97 8.87 -2.10
CA THR A 125 -0.01 7.99 -2.79
C THR A 125 -0.71 6.79 -3.43
N GLY A 126 -1.81 6.32 -2.86
CA GLY A 126 -2.62 5.22 -3.39
C GLY A 126 -3.18 5.49 -4.79
N LEU A 127 -3.57 6.73 -5.08
CA LEU A 127 -4.02 7.13 -6.42
C LEU A 127 -2.89 7.03 -7.45
N VAL A 128 -1.69 7.48 -7.07
CA VAL A 128 -0.51 7.40 -7.94
C VAL A 128 -0.09 5.95 -8.16
N ILE A 129 -0.14 5.11 -7.12
CA ILE A 129 0.14 3.66 -7.22
C ILE A 129 -0.85 3.00 -8.18
N ALA A 130 -2.14 3.18 -7.95
CA ALA A 130 -3.19 2.61 -8.78
C ALA A 130 -3.01 3.01 -10.25
N LYS A 131 -2.73 4.29 -10.50
CA LYS A 131 -2.53 4.79 -11.86
C LYS A 131 -1.25 4.29 -12.52
N LYS A 132 -0.12 4.31 -11.81
CA LYS A 132 1.22 3.94 -12.33
C LYS A 132 1.32 2.46 -12.66
N PHE A 133 0.75 1.60 -11.82
CA PHE A 133 0.87 0.15 -11.97
C PHE A 133 -0.39 -0.52 -12.53
N ASP A 134 -1.43 0.25 -12.83
CA ASP A 134 -2.72 -0.23 -13.33
C ASP A 134 -3.35 -1.31 -12.44
N VAL A 135 -3.39 -1.00 -11.14
CA VAL A 135 -3.91 -1.90 -10.10
C VAL A 135 -4.99 -1.20 -9.28
N ILE A 136 -5.80 -2.00 -8.58
CA ILE A 136 -6.71 -1.51 -7.54
C ILE A 136 -5.96 -1.56 -6.21
N VAL A 137 -5.96 -0.45 -5.46
CA VAL A 137 -5.33 -0.36 -4.14
C VAL A 137 -6.39 -0.36 -3.05
N HIS A 138 -6.33 -1.33 -2.15
CA HIS A 138 -7.13 -1.34 -0.93
C HIS A 138 -6.29 -0.82 0.25
N LEU A 139 -6.69 0.31 0.82
CA LEU A 139 -6.17 0.81 2.10
C LEU A 139 -7.12 0.36 3.21
N ILE A 140 -6.65 -0.44 4.15
CA ILE A 140 -7.42 -0.86 5.33
C ILE A 140 -6.71 -0.29 6.56
N SER A 141 -7.44 0.48 7.37
CA SER A 141 -6.93 1.05 8.61
C SER A 141 -8.01 1.09 9.69
N ASN A 142 -7.62 1.47 10.92
CA ASN A 142 -8.56 1.73 12.00
C ASN A 142 -9.51 2.92 11.75
N GLN A 143 -9.19 3.79 10.79
CA GLN A 143 -10.04 4.91 10.38
C GLN A 143 -11.06 4.51 9.29
N GLY A 144 -10.97 3.29 8.77
CA GLY A 144 -11.82 2.76 7.71
C GLY A 144 -11.03 2.14 6.57
N ALA A 145 -11.78 1.66 5.58
CA ALA A 145 -11.27 1.09 4.35
C ALA A 145 -11.55 2.01 3.15
N GLN A 146 -10.57 2.12 2.25
CA GLN A 146 -10.70 2.84 0.99
C GLN A 146 -10.24 1.95 -0.16
N THR A 147 -10.99 1.92 -1.25
CA THR A 147 -10.64 1.24 -2.49
C THR A 147 -10.36 2.30 -3.55
N ILE A 148 -9.17 2.27 -4.12
CA ILE A 148 -8.66 3.29 -5.03
C ILE A 148 -8.44 2.64 -6.41
N PHE A 149 -9.07 3.21 -7.43
CA PHE A 149 -8.99 2.74 -8.80
C PHE A 149 -8.03 3.62 -9.64
N PRO A 150 -7.46 3.11 -10.73
CA PRO A 150 -6.74 3.92 -11.70
C PRO A 150 -7.64 5.04 -12.24
N LEU A 151 -7.13 6.28 -12.29
CA LEU A 151 -7.91 7.44 -12.67
C LEU A 151 -8.27 7.47 -14.17
N TRP A 152 -7.42 6.92 -15.03
CA TRP A 152 -7.67 6.78 -16.46
C TRP A 152 -6.94 5.55 -17.01
N ILE A 153 -7.54 4.94 -18.03
CA ILE A 153 -6.96 3.82 -18.76
C ILE A 153 -5.88 4.38 -19.68
N SER A 154 -4.68 3.79 -19.62
CA SER A 154 -3.62 4.08 -20.58
C SER A 154 -4.08 3.52 -21.93
N ALA A 155 -4.09 4.33 -23.01
CA ALA A 155 -4.60 3.93 -24.33
C ALA A 155 -3.87 2.74 -25.01
N ASN A 156 -2.91 2.12 -24.33
CA ASN A 156 -2.13 0.98 -24.81
C ASN A 156 -2.62 -0.38 -24.27
N ALA A 157 -3.85 -0.46 -23.74
CA ALA A 157 -4.51 -1.74 -23.52
C ALA A 157 -5.09 -2.24 -24.86
N THR A 158 -4.22 -2.80 -25.70
CA THR A 158 -4.59 -3.59 -26.90
C THR A 158 -3.98 -4.97 -26.81
#